data_AF-A0A4Q3Z538-F1
#
_entry.id   AF-A0A4Q3Z538-F1
#
_cell.length_a   1.000
_cell.length_b   1.000
_cell.length_c   1.000
_cell.angle_alpha   90.00
_cell.angle_beta   90.00
_cell.angle_gamma   90.00
#
_symmetry.space_group_name_H-M   'P 1'
#
loop_
_entity.id
_entity.type
_entity.pdbx_description
1 polymer ?
#
loop_
_entity_poly.entity_id
_entity_poly.type
_entity_poly.pdbx_seq_one_letter_code
_entity_poly.pdbx_strand_id
1 'polypeptide(L)'
;MPSPDADGALRLRLEALWIYPIKSCGGYEVPSAQVSPRTGLIGDREWVMLTPGGRQAWMGEFHRMALIQARNDCDGLVLSAPGMDNFLVPFDSPGRDCMVKMWND
;
A
#
# COMPACT_ATOMS: atom_id res chain seq x y z
N MET A 1 -41.65 11.82 -10.47
CA MET A 1 -40.39 11.20 -10.02
C MET A 1 -40.03 11.84 -8.69
N PRO A 2 -39.96 11.12 -7.57
CA PRO A 2 -39.54 11.74 -6.32
C PRO A 2 -38.08 12.18 -6.44
N SER A 3 -37.77 13.34 -5.86
CA SER A 3 -36.42 13.90 -5.81
C SER A 3 -35.51 12.98 -4.98
N PRO A 4 -34.27 12.69 -5.40
CA PRO A 4 -33.31 11.88 -4.63
C PRO A 4 -32.89 12.55 -3.31
N ASP A 5 -33.35 13.78 -3.04
CA ASP A 5 -33.00 14.56 -1.85
C ASP A 5 -34.01 14.42 -0.70
N ALA A 6 -34.96 13.49 -0.81
CA ALA A 6 -35.95 13.20 0.23
C ALA A 6 -35.45 12.14 1.23
N ASP A 7 -34.26 12.32 1.77
CA ASP A 7 -33.86 11.71 3.04
C ASP A 7 -32.75 12.55 3.65
N GLY A 8 -32.66 12.62 4.98
CA GLY A 8 -31.66 13.40 5.73
C GLY A 8 -30.21 12.88 5.57
N ALA A 9 -29.90 12.26 4.43
CA ALA A 9 -28.63 11.65 4.11
C ALA A 9 -27.55 12.71 3.94
N LEU A 10 -26.51 12.58 4.78
CA LEU A 10 -25.32 13.41 4.69
C LEU A 10 -24.66 13.21 3.32
N ARG A 11 -24.61 14.28 2.51
CA ARG A 11 -23.83 14.28 1.27
C ARG A 11 -22.35 14.41 1.61
N LEU A 12 -21.62 13.31 1.46
CA LEU A 12 -20.17 13.28 1.57
C LEU A 12 -19.56 13.30 0.17
N ARG A 13 -18.45 14.01 0.03
CA ARG A 13 -17.58 13.95 -1.16
C ARG A 13 -16.26 13.33 -0.77
N LEU A 14 -15.82 12.35 -1.54
CA LEU A 14 -14.48 11.80 -1.42
C LEU A 14 -13.47 12.84 -1.93
N GLU A 15 -12.58 13.30 -1.05
CA GLU A 15 -11.59 14.31 -1.42
C GLU A 15 -10.38 13.71 -2.12
N ALA A 16 -9.90 12.56 -1.65
CA ALA A 16 -8.74 11.87 -2.22
C ALA A 16 -8.82 10.37 -2.00
N LEU A 17 -8.12 9.62 -2.85
CA LEU A 17 -7.87 8.19 -2.72
C LEU A 17 -6.37 7.95 -2.66
N TRP A 18 -5.95 7.05 -1.80
CA TRP A 18 -4.54 6.74 -1.59
C TRP A 18 -4.32 5.24 -1.65
N ILE A 19 -3.21 4.85 -2.27
CA ILE A 19 -2.72 3.47 -2.30
C ILE A 19 -1.39 3.42 -1.54
N TYR A 20 -1.27 2.45 -0.62
CA TYR A 20 -0.07 2.18 0.16
C TYR A 20 0.44 0.78 -0.16
N PRO A 21 1.27 0.60 -1.21
CA PRO A 21 1.65 -0.74 -1.67
C PRO A 21 2.35 -1.59 -0.61
N ILE A 22 3.22 -0.96 0.20
CA ILE A 22 3.95 -1.61 1.29
C ILE A 22 3.34 -1.23 2.64
N LYS A 23 3.08 -2.23 3.49
CA LYS A 23 2.73 -2.02 4.90
C LYS A 23 3.75 -1.10 5.60
N SER A 24 3.25 -0.05 6.24
CA SER A 24 4.03 0.90 7.06
C SER A 24 4.92 1.89 6.27
N CYS A 25 4.78 1.97 4.94
CA CYS A 25 5.48 2.94 4.11
C CYS A 25 4.54 4.04 3.58
N GLY A 26 5.12 5.06 2.96
CA GLY A 26 4.40 6.10 2.22
C GLY A 26 3.73 5.55 0.97
N GLY A 27 2.56 6.11 0.68
CA GLY A 27 1.75 5.79 -0.49
C GLY A 27 1.58 7.00 -1.40
N TYR A 28 0.78 6.81 -2.46
CA TYR A 28 0.53 7.84 -3.46
C TYR A 28 -0.96 8.02 -3.70
N GLU A 29 -1.34 9.24 -4.05
CA GLU A 29 -2.71 9.59 -4.40
C GLU A 29 -3.07 9.04 -5.79
N VAL A 30 -4.32 8.59 -5.95
CA VAL A 30 -4.88 8.12 -7.22
C VAL A 30 -6.21 8.82 -7.51
N PRO A 31 -6.54 9.10 -8.77
CA PRO A 31 -7.83 9.72 -9.13
C PRO A 31 -9.01 8.73 -9.02
N SER A 32 -8.70 7.43 -9.05
CA SER A 32 -9.68 6.34 -8.97
C SER A 32 -8.98 5.06 -8.53
N ALA A 33 -9.70 4.16 -7.87
CA ALA A 33 -9.19 2.85 -7.49
C ALA A 33 -10.23 1.75 -7.79
N GLN A 34 -9.74 0.56 -8.12
CA GLN A 34 -10.58 -0.63 -8.29
C GLN A 34 -10.71 -1.35 -6.96
N VAL A 35 -11.92 -1.76 -6.61
CA VAL A 35 -12.22 -2.52 -5.38
C VAL A 35 -12.36 -4.00 -5.73
N SER A 36 -11.51 -4.82 -5.13
CA SER A 36 -11.60 -6.28 -5.11
C SER A 36 -12.43 -6.73 -3.90
N PRO A 37 -13.37 -7.68 -4.07
CA PRO A 37 -14.13 -8.23 -2.94
C PRO A 37 -13.28 -8.93 -1.87
N ARG A 38 -12.07 -9.38 -2.22
CA ARG A 38 -11.20 -10.14 -1.31
C ARG A 38 -10.14 -9.30 -0.61
N THR A 39 -9.57 -8.33 -1.32
CA THR A 39 -8.34 -7.63 -0.89
C THR A 39 -8.55 -6.13 -0.66
N GLY A 40 -9.74 -5.60 -0.96
CA GLY A 40 -9.99 -4.16 -0.89
C GLY A 40 -9.48 -3.45 -2.13
N LEU A 41 -8.82 -2.29 -1.98
CA LEU A 41 -8.28 -1.56 -3.12
C LEU A 41 -7.14 -2.36 -3.76
N ILE A 42 -7.23 -2.59 -5.07
CA ILE A 42 -6.18 -3.29 -5.82
C ILE A 42 -4.86 -2.51 -5.68
N GLY A 43 -3.78 -3.21 -5.34
CA GLY A 43 -2.45 -2.63 -5.13
C GLY A 43 -2.22 -2.00 -3.75
N ASP A 44 -3.20 -2.00 -2.85
CA ASP A 44 -3.03 -1.55 -1.47
C ASP A 44 -2.56 -2.69 -0.57
N ARG A 45 -1.44 -2.49 0.12
CA ARG A 45 -0.85 -3.39 1.13
C ARG A 45 -0.61 -4.83 0.65
N GLU A 46 -0.29 -4.99 -0.63
CA GLU A 46 0.08 -6.29 -1.21
C GLU A 46 1.53 -6.68 -0.89
N TRP A 47 2.31 -5.77 -0.29
CA TRP A 47 3.71 -5.98 0.08
C TRP A 47 3.98 -5.78 1.57
N VAL A 48 4.96 -6.52 2.07
CA VAL A 48 5.50 -6.38 3.43
C VAL A 48 7.02 -6.44 3.40
N MET A 49 7.67 -5.63 4.24
CA MET A 49 9.11 -5.75 4.48
C MET A 49 9.37 -6.71 5.62
N LEU A 50 10.35 -7.59 5.44
CA LEU A 50 10.79 -8.54 6.47
C LEU A 50 12.14 -8.11 7.02
N THR A 51 12.28 -8.24 8.34
CA THR A 51 13.59 -8.23 8.99
C THR A 51 14.39 -9.48 8.60
N PRO A 52 15.72 -9.48 8.77
CA PRO A 52 16.54 -10.67 8.53
C PRO A 52 16.08 -11.92 9.30
N GLY A 53 15.40 -11.74 10.44
CA GLY A 53 14.82 -12.84 11.24
C GLY A 53 13.44 -13.31 10.78
N GLY A 54 12.93 -12.86 9.63
CA GLY A 54 11.62 -13.27 9.08
C GLY A 54 10.40 -12.65 9.77
N ARG A 55 10.60 -11.71 10.71
CA ARG A 55 9.53 -10.91 11.30
C ARG A 55 9.15 -9.77 10.37
N GLN A 56 7.88 -9.39 10.35
CA GLN A 56 7.45 -8.18 9.66
C GLN A 56 8.08 -6.92 10.28
N ALA A 57 8.71 -6.10 9.44
CA ALA A 57 9.09 -4.75 9.83
C ALA A 57 7.83 -3.86 9.89
N TRP A 58 7.79 -2.96 10.87
CA TRP A 58 6.67 -2.06 11.06
C TRP A 58 7.12 -0.71 11.62
N MET A 59 6.32 0.33 11.38
CA MET A 59 6.69 1.72 11.67
C MET A 59 6.95 1.99 13.15
N GLY A 60 6.35 1.24 14.09
CA GLY A 60 6.59 1.48 15.51
C GLY A 60 7.99 1.06 15.98
N GLU A 61 8.65 0.15 15.26
CA GLU A 61 10.05 -0.23 15.49
C GLU A 61 11.00 0.55 14.56
N PHE A 62 10.58 0.81 13.31
CA PHE A 62 11.39 1.50 12.30
C PHE A 62 10.66 2.74 11.76
N HIS A 63 10.62 3.83 12.53
CA HIS A 63 9.88 5.04 12.18
C HIS A 63 10.24 5.63 10.81
N ARG A 64 11.50 5.47 10.37
CA ARG A 64 11.98 5.93 9.06
C ARG A 64 11.34 5.21 7.87
N MET A 65 10.64 4.09 8.08
CA MET A 65 9.85 3.43 7.02
C MET A 65 8.81 4.39 6.41
N ALA A 66 8.30 5.35 7.19
CA ALA A 66 7.37 6.37 6.70
C ALA A 66 7.95 7.26 5.60
N LEU A 67 9.28 7.37 5.51
CA LEU A 67 9.95 8.17 4.50
C LEU A 67 10.13 7.44 3.17
N ILE A 68 9.91 6.12 3.16
CA ILE A 68 9.98 5.31 1.95
C ILE A 68 8.64 5.46 1.23
N GLN A 69 8.66 6.01 0.02
CA GLN A 69 7.52 6.05 -0.88
C GLN A 69 7.54 4.82 -1.77
N ALA A 70 6.39 4.15 -1.91
CA ALA A 70 6.25 2.98 -2.76
C ALA A 70 5.17 3.24 -3.81
N ARG A 71 5.48 3.00 -5.09
CA ARG A 71 4.54 3.14 -6.21
C ARG A 71 4.53 1.88 -7.05
N ASN A 72 3.34 1.36 -7.36
CA ASN A 72 3.20 0.32 -8.38
C ASN A 72 3.46 0.93 -9.76
N ASP A 73 4.24 0.23 -10.58
CA ASP A 73 4.50 0.53 -11.98
C ASP A 73 4.16 -0.68 -12.85
N CYS A 74 4.32 -0.57 -14.18
CA CYS A 74 4.04 -1.69 -15.09
C CYS A 74 4.95 -2.90 -14.85
N ASP A 75 6.22 -2.65 -14.53
CA ASP A 75 7.25 -3.69 -14.46
C ASP A 75 7.59 -4.10 -13.02
N GLY A 76 7.08 -3.37 -12.02
CA GLY A 76 7.44 -3.63 -10.63
C GLY A 76 7.01 -2.57 -9.63
N LEU A 77 7.56 -2.67 -8.44
CA LEU A 77 7.37 -1.71 -7.36
C LEU A 77 8.57 -0.76 -7.30
N VAL A 78 8.33 0.54 -7.50
CA VAL A 78 9.37 1.58 -7.40
C VAL A 78 9.38 2.14 -5.98
N LEU A 79 10.54 2.08 -5.34
CA LEU A 79 10.80 2.63 -4.03
C LEU A 79 11.65 3.90 -4.14
N SER A 80 11.30 4.93 -3.40
CA SER A 80 12.12 6.13 -3.25
C SER A 80 12.19 6.57 -1.80
N ALA A 81 13.32 7.17 -1.42
CA ALA A 81 13.54 7.68 -0.08
C ALA A 81 14.48 8.91 -0.14
N PRO A 82 14.41 9.84 0.82
CA PRO A 82 15.28 11.01 0.83
C PRO A 82 16.77 10.65 0.80
N GLY A 83 17.50 11.19 -0.18
CA GLY A 83 18.94 10.98 -0.34
C GLY A 83 19.35 9.62 -0.92
N MET A 84 18.41 8.88 -1.50
CA MET A 84 18.65 7.59 -2.14
C MET A 84 18.16 7.60 -3.59
N ASP A 85 18.85 6.87 -4.46
CA ASP A 85 18.35 6.61 -5.81
C ASP A 85 17.09 5.73 -5.75
N ASN A 86 16.25 5.86 -6.78
CA ASN A 86 15.07 5.01 -6.91
C ASN A 86 15.49 3.55 -7.05
N PHE A 87 14.76 2.68 -6.38
CA PHE A 87 15.00 1.24 -6.40
C PHE A 87 13.77 0.52 -6.98
N LEU A 88 13.95 -0.18 -8.10
CA LEU A 88 12.90 -1.00 -8.70
C LEU A 88 12.97 -2.42 -8.15
N VAL A 89 11.84 -2.93 -7.69
CA VAL A 89 11.60 -4.36 -7.41
C VAL A 89 10.76 -4.94 -8.55
N PRO A 90 11.36 -5.64 -9.52
CA PRO A 90 10.61 -6.22 -10.63
C PRO A 90 9.59 -7.26 -10.17
N PHE A 91 8.39 -7.28 -10.75
CA PHE A 91 7.37 -8.28 -10.41
C PHE A 91 7.74 -9.69 -10.88
N ASP A 92 8.56 -9.79 -11.92
CA ASP A 92 9.10 -11.05 -12.45
C ASP A 92 10.39 -11.49 -11.74
N SER A 93 10.80 -10.79 -10.68
CA SER A 93 11.95 -11.19 -9.88
C SER A 93 11.77 -12.64 -9.42
N PRO A 94 12.76 -13.53 -9.64
CA PRO A 94 12.68 -14.91 -9.16
C PRO A 94 12.61 -14.89 -7.64
N GLY A 95 11.40 -15.09 -7.12
CA GLY A 95 11.15 -15.17 -5.69
C GLY A 95 11.74 -16.46 -5.11
N ARG A 96 12.23 -16.37 -3.87
CA ARG A 96 12.30 -17.55 -3.02
C ARG A 96 11.12 -17.48 -2.06
N ASP A 97 10.39 -18.57 -1.94
CA ASP A 97 9.41 -18.71 -0.89
C ASP A 97 10.11 -18.46 0.45
N CYS A 98 9.52 -17.60 1.27
CA CYS A 98 10.01 -17.31 2.61
C CYS A 98 8.88 -17.48 3.61
N MET A 99 9.18 -18.08 4.77
CA MET A 99 8.22 -18.13 5.86
C MET A 99 8.16 -16.77 6.54
N VAL A 100 6.95 -16.22 6.63
CA VAL A 100 6.67 -14.96 7.31
C VAL A 100 6.02 -15.26 8.64
N LYS A 101 6.60 -14.76 9.74
CA LYS A 101 5.91 -14.79 11.04
C LYS A 101 4.90 -13.66 11.10
N MET A 102 3.62 -14.02 11.19
CA MET A 102 2.55 -13.05 11.38
C MET A 102 2.47 -12.65 12.85
N TRP A 103 1.97 -11.45 13.13
CA TRP A 103 1.71 -11.05 14.51
C TRP A 103 0.62 -11.96 15.10
N ASN A 104 0.92 -12.62 16.24
CA ASN A 104 0.22 -13.74 16.89
C ASN A 104 0.68 -15.18 16.58
N ASP A 105 1.75 -15.39 15.81
CA ASP A 105 2.44 -16.70 15.72
C ASP A 105 3.68 -16.79 16.62
#